data_AF-A0A949E350-F1
#
_entry.id   AF-A0A949E350-F1
#
_cell.length_a   1.000
_cell.length_b   1.000
_cell.length_c   1.000
_cell.angle_alpha   90.00
_cell.angle_beta   90.00
_cell.angle_gamma   90.00
#
_symmetry.space_group_name_H-M   'P 1'
#
loop_
_entity.id
_entity.type
_entity.pdbx_description
1 polymer ?
#
loop_
_entity_poly.entity_id
_entity_poly.type
_entity_poly.pdbx_seq_one_letter_code
_entity_poly.pdbx_strand_id
1 'polypeptide(L)'
;MDQQPNNNSIPVKIKKKTAVKKSRAAGKKKKITKESYVKKQALSDDNIKPAKRGLLATVMAVITVAAIVGIGIFVWQKEVIKKNVGEVKKEADSSKIDFENRLLNLKDKLTGVESENTELKTTNEELKEKAELLAIAKMEFSNSELGIAFEYPAILGEVNLSISDEGGEKKFTGRFSDNDKLIFGGVSADYGKSGTTTPAAFIDALGFAKKKGKYYYRSPSADYEIQPANIIKLGNGGEALIVDKNSFGDKEQNAGIGEDIGALFNLNNKDFSGLVFLNQDLGRLSLIDFGAMLETMEIK
;
A
#
# COMPACT_ATOMS: atom_id res chain seq x y z
N MET A 1 5.13 -20.05 -51.58
CA MET A 1 3.69 -20.36 -51.43
C MET A 1 3.64 -21.37 -50.30
N ASP A 2 3.23 -21.09 -49.07
CA ASP A 2 2.34 -20.05 -48.54
C ASP A 2 2.70 -19.75 -47.07
N GLN A 3 2.91 -18.47 -46.77
CA GLN A 3 2.16 -17.63 -45.81
C GLN A 3 2.20 -18.05 -44.33
N GLN A 4 3.08 -17.35 -43.58
CA GLN A 4 2.92 -17.14 -42.13
C GLN A 4 1.74 -16.21 -41.84
N PRO A 5 0.96 -16.44 -40.77
CA PRO A 5 0.14 -15.39 -40.18
C PRO A 5 0.96 -14.59 -39.15
N ASN A 6 1.27 -13.37 -39.58
CA ASN A 6 1.59 -12.20 -38.80
C ASN A 6 0.44 -11.85 -37.84
N ASN A 7 0.70 -11.68 -36.54
CA ASN A 7 -0.27 -11.07 -35.63
C ASN A 7 0.38 -10.05 -34.71
N ASN A 8 0.46 -8.83 -35.23
CA ASN A 8 0.61 -7.59 -34.50
C ASN A 8 -0.70 -7.24 -33.80
N SER A 9 -0.69 -7.07 -32.47
CA SER A 9 -1.69 -6.23 -31.81
C SER A 9 -1.21 -5.60 -30.50
N ILE A 10 -0.81 -4.33 -30.63
CA ILE A 10 -1.14 -3.15 -29.81
C ILE A 10 -0.71 -3.13 -28.32
N PRO A 11 0.20 -2.21 -27.92
CA PRO A 11 0.47 -1.91 -26.52
C PRO A 11 -0.61 -0.98 -25.92
N VAL A 12 -1.30 -1.44 -24.88
CA VAL A 12 -2.22 -0.61 -24.09
C VAL A 12 -1.43 0.29 -23.13
N LYS A 13 -1.32 1.57 -23.49
CA LYS A 13 -0.82 2.64 -22.60
C LYS A 13 -1.85 2.93 -21.49
N ILE A 14 -1.62 2.39 -20.30
CA ILE A 14 -2.35 2.80 -19.09
C ILE A 14 -1.70 4.07 -18.53
N LYS A 15 -2.50 5.15 -18.51
CA LYS A 15 -2.12 6.50 -18.07
C LYS A 15 -1.75 6.52 -16.57
N LYS A 16 -0.57 7.08 -16.27
CA LYS A 16 -0.16 7.50 -14.91
C LYS A 16 -1.20 8.47 -14.35
N LYS A 17 -1.84 8.11 -13.22
CA LYS A 17 -2.60 9.07 -12.40
C LYS A 17 -1.62 9.89 -11.57
N THR A 18 -1.65 11.19 -11.83
CA THR A 18 -0.87 12.24 -11.21
C THR A 18 -1.19 12.35 -9.71
N ALA A 19 -0.15 12.43 -8.89
CA ALA A 19 -0.22 12.69 -7.46
C ALA A 19 -0.83 14.09 -7.18
N VAL A 20 -1.88 14.14 -6.35
CA VAL A 20 -2.45 15.39 -5.84
C VAL A 20 -1.54 15.90 -4.72
N LYS A 21 -0.81 17.00 -5.01
CA LYS A 21 -0.02 17.75 -4.03
C LYS A 21 -0.94 18.46 -3.03
N LYS A 22 -0.71 18.17 -1.74
CA LYS A 22 -1.11 19.01 -0.60
C LYS A 22 -0.45 20.39 -0.72
N SER A 23 -1.23 21.46 -0.71
CA SER A 23 -0.75 22.82 -0.43
C SER A 23 -1.33 23.32 0.89
N ARG A 24 -0.46 23.43 1.90
CA ARG A 24 -0.66 24.17 3.14
C ARG A 24 -0.22 25.62 2.94
N ALA A 25 -0.80 26.48 3.79
CA ALA A 25 -0.37 27.82 4.20
C ALA A 25 -0.68 29.00 3.25
N ALA A 26 -1.38 30.01 3.75
CA ALA A 26 -0.73 31.11 4.47
C ALA A 26 -1.79 32.14 4.93
N GLY A 27 -1.77 32.46 6.22
CA GLY A 27 -2.52 33.57 6.77
C GLY A 27 -2.00 34.91 6.24
N LYS A 28 -2.93 35.85 6.02
CA LYS A 28 -2.61 37.27 5.83
C LYS A 28 -3.46 38.11 6.77
N LYS A 29 -2.79 38.64 7.80
CA LYS A 29 -3.21 39.86 8.52
C LYS A 29 -3.07 41.05 7.56
N LYS A 30 -4.09 41.91 7.50
CA LYS A 30 -3.97 43.35 7.16
C LYS A 30 -5.27 44.04 7.61
N LYS A 31 -5.19 44.80 8.71
CA LYS A 31 -5.00 46.26 8.79
C LYS A 31 -6.33 47.02 8.68
N ILE A 32 -6.78 47.42 9.86
CA ILE A 32 -7.71 48.51 10.15
C ILE A 32 -7.19 49.78 9.46
N THR A 33 -8.07 50.53 8.79
CA THR A 33 -7.86 51.95 8.51
C THR A 33 -9.18 52.67 8.77
N LYS A 34 -9.20 53.45 9.85
CA LYS A 34 -10.22 54.43 10.17
C LYS A 34 -10.04 55.61 9.22
N GLU A 35 -11.07 55.97 8.46
CA GLU A 35 -11.17 57.30 7.88
C GLU A 35 -12.29 58.05 8.57
N SER A 36 -11.87 59.01 9.37
CA SER A 36 -12.64 60.11 9.90
C SER A 36 -12.88 61.14 8.81
N TYR A 37 -14.15 61.42 8.50
CA TYR A 37 -14.55 62.67 7.86
C TYR A 37 -15.54 63.41 8.78
N VAL A 38 -14.98 64.27 9.63
CA VAL A 38 -15.72 65.37 10.27
C VAL A 38 -15.71 66.53 9.27
N LYS A 39 -16.84 66.73 8.60
CA LYS A 39 -17.08 67.91 7.76
C LYS A 39 -17.62 69.02 8.70
N LYS A 40 -16.73 69.93 9.10
CA LYS A 40 -17.10 71.23 9.67
C LYS A 40 -17.81 72.05 8.58
N GLN A 41 -19.07 72.41 8.79
CA GLN A 41 -19.71 73.59 8.22
C GLN A 41 -20.17 74.43 9.40
N ALA A 42 -19.43 75.48 9.71
CA ALA A 42 -19.63 76.83 9.19
C ALA A 42 -20.85 77.48 9.87
N LEU A 43 -20.57 78.07 11.02
CA LEU A 43 -21.37 79.15 11.60
C LEU A 43 -21.38 80.30 10.60
N SER A 44 -22.53 80.54 9.99
CA SER A 44 -22.87 81.81 9.37
C SER A 44 -23.63 82.64 10.39
N ASP A 45 -22.93 83.66 10.90
CA ASP A 45 -23.50 84.83 11.55
C ASP A 45 -24.53 85.48 10.63
N ASP A 46 -25.77 85.56 11.09
CA ASP A 46 -26.72 86.56 10.61
C ASP A 46 -27.24 87.37 11.79
N ASN A 47 -26.67 88.58 11.88
CA ASN A 47 -27.24 89.83 12.39
C ASN A 47 -28.60 89.74 13.10
N ILE A 48 -28.57 89.64 14.43
CA ILE A 48 -29.71 90.03 15.27
C ILE A 48 -29.31 91.31 16.02
N LYS A 49 -29.83 92.44 15.52
CA LYS A 49 -29.77 93.75 16.19
C LYS A 49 -30.28 93.60 17.64
N PRO A 50 -29.58 94.11 18.67
CA PRO A 50 -30.06 94.01 20.04
C PRO A 50 -31.23 94.97 20.26
N ALA A 51 -32.45 94.46 20.14
CA ALA A 51 -33.60 95.10 20.74
C ALA A 51 -33.49 94.92 22.26
N LYS A 52 -33.45 96.03 23.02
CA LYS A 52 -33.51 96.04 24.49
C LYS A 52 -34.79 95.30 24.94
N ARG A 53 -34.67 94.03 25.30
CA ARG A 53 -35.68 93.21 25.98
C ARG A 53 -34.98 92.36 27.05
N GLY A 54 -35.59 92.29 28.23
CA GLY A 54 -34.94 91.91 29.49
C GLY A 54 -34.26 90.53 29.50
N LEU A 55 -33.22 90.43 30.31
CA LEU A 55 -32.35 89.25 30.56
C LEU A 55 -33.09 87.90 30.69
N LEU A 56 -34.34 87.90 31.18
CA LEU A 56 -35.17 86.70 31.29
C LEU A 56 -35.58 86.11 29.93
N ALA A 57 -35.81 86.94 28.91
CA ALA A 57 -36.24 86.47 27.59
C ALA A 57 -35.11 85.77 26.83
N THR A 58 -33.88 86.27 26.96
CA THR A 58 -32.68 85.64 26.39
C THR A 58 -32.36 84.31 27.08
N VAL A 59 -32.49 84.23 28.41
CA VAL A 59 -32.29 82.97 29.15
C VAL A 59 -33.35 81.93 28.79
N MET A 60 -34.63 82.32 28.70
CA MET A 60 -35.71 81.40 28.32
C MET A 60 -35.58 80.94 26.86
N ALA A 61 -35.13 81.79 25.95
CA ALA A 61 -34.88 81.42 24.55
C ALA A 61 -33.71 80.42 24.42
N VAL A 62 -32.63 80.60 25.18
CA VAL A 62 -31.50 79.65 25.20
C VAL A 62 -31.93 78.31 25.81
N ILE A 63 -32.73 78.31 26.88
CA ILE A 63 -33.24 77.08 27.52
C ILE A 63 -34.19 76.33 26.57
N THR A 64 -35.09 77.03 25.87
CA THR A 64 -36.01 76.38 24.92
C THR A 64 -35.28 75.79 23.72
N VAL A 65 -34.31 76.51 23.14
CA VAL A 65 -33.48 75.98 22.05
C VAL A 65 -32.64 74.79 22.53
N ALA A 66 -32.04 74.87 23.72
CA ALA A 66 -31.28 73.76 24.30
C ALA A 66 -32.16 72.53 24.59
N ALA A 67 -33.41 72.72 25.05
CA ALA A 67 -34.35 71.64 25.29
C ALA A 67 -34.80 70.98 23.97
N ILE A 68 -35.10 71.76 22.93
CA ILE A 68 -35.50 71.24 21.61
C ILE A 68 -34.34 70.46 20.97
N VAL A 69 -33.12 71.02 21.00
CA VAL A 69 -31.93 70.34 20.48
C VAL A 69 -31.60 69.09 21.32
N GLY A 70 -31.73 69.15 22.64
CA GLY A 70 -31.54 68.00 23.53
C GLY A 70 -32.53 66.87 23.28
N ILE A 71 -33.82 67.18 23.10
CA ILE A 71 -34.86 66.20 22.75
C ILE A 71 -34.59 65.61 21.36
N GLY A 72 -34.22 66.43 20.38
CA GLY A 72 -33.87 65.96 19.03
C GLY A 72 -32.69 64.99 19.02
N ILE A 73 -31.62 65.30 19.77
CA ILE A 73 -30.45 64.42 19.92
C ILE A 73 -30.84 63.12 20.66
N PHE A 74 -31.67 63.21 21.69
CA PHE A 74 -32.10 62.04 22.46
C PHE A 74 -32.97 61.09 21.64
N VAL A 75 -33.93 61.61 20.86
CA VAL A 75 -34.76 60.81 19.94
C VAL A 75 -33.88 60.16 18.87
N TRP A 76 -32.96 60.91 18.26
CA TRP A 76 -32.06 60.39 17.24
C TRP A 76 -31.12 59.30 17.79
N GLN A 77 -30.54 59.50 18.97
CA GLN A 77 -29.75 58.46 19.64
C GLN A 77 -30.58 57.21 19.96
N LYS A 78 -31.81 57.36 20.46
CA LYS A 78 -32.66 56.22 20.83
C LYS A 78 -33.05 55.38 19.62
N GLU A 79 -33.19 56.01 18.46
CA GLU A 79 -33.58 55.37 17.19
C GLU A 79 -32.40 54.71 16.49
N VAL A 80 -31.22 55.34 16.50
CA VAL A 80 -29.96 54.76 15.99
C VAL A 80 -29.48 53.62 16.88
N ILE A 81 -29.57 53.74 18.21
CA ILE A 81 -29.19 52.67 19.14
C ILE A 81 -30.14 51.47 19.02
N LYS A 82 -31.45 51.68 18.87
CA LYS A 82 -32.38 50.56 18.65
C LYS A 82 -32.13 49.82 17.33
N LYS A 83 -31.85 50.53 16.24
CA LYS A 83 -31.53 49.91 14.95
C LYS A 83 -30.19 49.17 14.98
N ASN A 84 -29.12 49.82 15.45
CA ASN A 84 -27.79 49.21 15.50
C ASN A 84 -27.72 48.04 16.50
N VAL A 85 -28.37 48.13 17.67
CA VAL A 85 -28.42 47.03 18.64
C VAL A 85 -29.31 45.88 18.13
N GLY A 86 -30.38 46.19 17.39
CA GLY A 86 -31.23 45.19 16.74
C GLY A 86 -30.51 44.43 15.62
N GLU A 87 -29.72 45.13 14.80
CA GLU A 87 -28.90 44.53 13.75
C GLU A 87 -27.75 43.70 14.33
N VAL A 88 -27.02 44.22 15.32
CA VAL A 88 -25.94 43.47 16.00
C VAL A 88 -26.48 42.23 16.72
N LYS A 89 -27.69 42.31 17.31
CA LYS A 89 -28.32 41.16 17.96
C LYS A 89 -28.75 40.10 16.94
N LYS A 90 -29.31 40.51 15.79
CA LYS A 90 -29.62 39.58 14.69
C LYS A 90 -28.36 38.93 14.11
N GLU A 91 -27.26 39.68 13.97
CA GLU A 91 -25.98 39.17 13.46
C GLU A 91 -25.29 38.23 14.46
N ALA A 92 -25.42 38.49 15.76
CA ALA A 92 -24.97 37.60 16.82
C ALA A 92 -25.81 36.31 16.86
N ASP A 93 -27.13 36.41 16.75
CA ASP A 93 -28.05 35.26 16.71
C ASP A 93 -27.81 34.42 15.44
N SER A 94 -27.62 35.05 14.27
CA SER A 94 -27.30 34.33 13.03
C SER A 94 -25.94 33.65 13.10
N SER A 95 -24.93 34.31 13.69
CA SER A 95 -23.61 33.72 13.90
C SER A 95 -23.68 32.53 14.85
N LYS A 96 -24.49 32.62 15.92
CA LYS A 96 -24.71 31.53 16.86
C LYS A 96 -25.35 30.32 16.17
N ILE A 97 -26.39 30.53 15.35
CA ILE A 97 -27.02 29.48 14.55
C ILE A 97 -26.00 28.86 13.58
N ASP A 98 -25.15 29.67 12.95
CA ASP A 98 -24.12 29.18 12.02
C ASP A 98 -23.05 28.33 12.75
N PHE A 99 -22.67 28.70 13.98
CA PHE A 99 -21.79 27.90 14.82
C PHE A 99 -22.43 26.62 15.31
N GLU A 100 -23.70 26.65 15.72
CA GLU A 100 -24.46 25.46 16.12
C GLU A 100 -24.59 24.47 14.95
N ASN A 101 -24.88 24.96 13.74
CA ASN A 101 -24.94 24.14 12.54
C ASN A 101 -23.58 23.54 12.15
N ARG A 102 -22.49 24.29 12.32
CA ARG A 102 -21.13 23.77 12.11
C ARG A 102 -20.74 22.73 13.15
N LEU A 103 -21.13 22.93 14.42
CA LEU A 103 -20.90 21.97 15.50
C LEU A 103 -21.67 20.67 15.27
N LEU A 104 -22.93 20.75 14.85
CA LEU A 104 -23.73 19.58 14.48
C LEU A 104 -23.09 18.83 13.30
N ASN A 105 -22.76 19.52 12.21
CA ASN A 105 -22.08 18.91 11.06
C ASN A 105 -20.72 18.28 11.42
N LEU A 106 -19.95 18.89 12.34
CA LEU A 106 -18.69 18.33 12.82
C LEU A 106 -18.92 17.11 13.70
N LYS A 107 -19.94 17.14 14.55
CA LYS A 107 -20.31 16.01 15.40
C LYS A 107 -20.75 14.82 14.55
N ASP A 108 -21.60 15.05 13.55
CA ASP A 108 -22.07 14.01 12.63
C ASP A 108 -20.91 13.40 11.82
N LYS A 109 -19.96 14.24 11.37
CA LYS A 109 -18.73 13.77 10.72
C LYS A 109 -17.84 12.97 11.66
N LEU A 110 -17.69 13.39 12.91
CA LEU A 110 -16.87 12.69 13.89
C LEU A 110 -17.47 11.31 14.18
N THR A 111 -18.79 11.22 14.39
CA THR A 111 -19.47 9.95 14.60
C THR A 111 -19.40 9.03 13.38
N GLY A 112 -19.45 9.59 12.17
CA GLY A 112 -19.26 8.84 10.93
C GLY A 112 -17.85 8.24 10.84
N VAL A 113 -16.81 9.05 11.11
CA VAL A 113 -15.41 8.60 11.11
C VAL A 113 -15.14 7.59 12.23
N GLU A 114 -15.74 7.75 13.41
CA GLU A 114 -15.63 6.78 14.50
C GLU A 114 -16.26 5.43 14.11
N SER A 115 -17.44 5.43 13.47
CA SER A 115 -18.08 4.22 12.93
C SER A 115 -17.20 3.54 11.88
N GLU A 116 -16.73 4.29 10.89
CA GLU A 116 -15.82 3.78 9.85
C GLU A 116 -14.53 3.20 10.46
N ASN A 117 -13.97 3.83 11.49
CA ASN A 117 -12.78 3.33 12.16
C ASN A 117 -13.05 2.06 12.97
N THR A 118 -14.22 1.94 13.59
CA THR A 118 -14.62 0.68 14.25
C THR A 118 -14.84 -0.44 13.25
N GLU A 119 -15.50 -0.18 12.13
CA GLU A 119 -15.71 -1.15 11.04
C GLU A 119 -14.39 -1.56 10.39
N LEU A 120 -13.46 -0.61 10.20
CA LEU A 120 -12.13 -0.92 9.68
C LEU A 120 -11.32 -1.77 10.65
N LYS A 121 -11.46 -1.58 11.97
CA LYS A 121 -10.80 -2.43 12.95
C LYS A 121 -11.35 -3.84 12.96
N THR A 122 -12.68 -4.00 12.98
CA THR A 122 -13.31 -5.33 12.95
C THR A 122 -12.97 -6.07 11.67
N THR A 123 -13.04 -5.41 10.52
CA THR A 123 -12.63 -6.03 9.24
C THR A 123 -11.15 -6.40 9.20
N ASN A 124 -10.26 -5.60 9.80
CA ASN A 124 -8.84 -5.96 9.89
C ASN A 124 -8.60 -7.17 10.79
N GLU A 125 -9.30 -7.26 11.92
CA GLU A 125 -9.24 -8.40 12.83
C GLU A 125 -9.76 -9.68 12.13
N GLU A 126 -10.91 -9.62 11.46
CA GLU A 126 -11.45 -10.74 10.68
C GLU A 126 -10.51 -11.18 9.55
N LEU A 127 -9.88 -10.23 8.84
CA LEU A 127 -8.91 -10.54 7.80
C LEU A 127 -7.65 -11.17 8.37
N LYS A 128 -7.21 -10.72 9.56
CA LYS A 128 -6.06 -11.30 10.25
C LYS A 128 -6.34 -12.73 10.69
N GLU A 129 -7.52 -13.00 11.27
CA GLU A 129 -7.94 -14.36 11.63
C GLU A 129 -8.02 -15.26 10.40
N LYS A 130 -8.61 -14.79 9.30
CA LYS A 130 -8.64 -15.56 8.03
C LYS A 130 -7.24 -15.82 7.48
N ALA A 131 -6.34 -14.85 7.56
CA ALA A 131 -4.95 -15.01 7.14
C ALA A 131 -4.19 -16.01 8.03
N GLU A 132 -4.41 -15.99 9.35
CA GLU A 132 -3.84 -16.96 10.28
C GLU A 132 -4.38 -18.37 10.02
N LEU A 133 -5.67 -18.52 9.75
CA LEU A 133 -6.28 -19.81 9.37
C LEU A 133 -5.70 -20.34 8.05
N LEU A 134 -5.50 -19.48 7.05
CA LEU A 134 -4.87 -19.85 5.78
C LEU A 134 -3.38 -20.16 5.90
N ALA A 135 -2.69 -19.53 6.85
CA ALA A 135 -1.28 -19.83 7.14
C ALA A 135 -1.12 -21.24 7.76
N ILE A 136 -2.10 -21.69 8.55
CA ILE A 136 -2.11 -23.03 9.14
C ILE A 136 -2.66 -24.08 8.17
N ALA A 137 -3.62 -23.70 7.31
CA ALA A 137 -4.20 -24.59 6.34
C ALA A 137 -3.12 -25.12 5.37
N LYS A 138 -3.12 -26.43 5.16
CA LYS A 138 -2.22 -27.10 4.22
C LYS A 138 -3.00 -27.61 3.02
N MET A 139 -2.33 -27.59 1.87
CA MET A 139 -2.78 -28.22 0.63
C MET A 139 -1.81 -29.34 0.28
N GLU A 140 -2.32 -30.36 -0.41
CA GLU A 140 -1.51 -31.48 -0.91
C GLU A 140 -1.35 -31.33 -2.43
N PHE A 141 -0.13 -31.54 -2.92
CA PHE A 141 0.13 -31.75 -4.34
C PHE A 141 0.63 -33.16 -4.54
N SER A 142 0.13 -33.83 -5.59
CA SER A 142 0.54 -35.19 -5.94
C SER A 142 0.55 -35.32 -7.46
N ASN A 143 1.66 -35.81 -8.01
CA ASN A 143 1.82 -36.07 -9.43
C ASN A 143 2.44 -37.45 -9.65
N SER A 144 1.68 -38.35 -10.26
CA SER A 144 2.11 -39.73 -10.52
C SER A 144 3.14 -39.85 -11.64
N GLU A 145 3.16 -38.93 -12.60
CA GLU A 145 4.13 -38.93 -13.70
C GLU A 145 5.54 -38.62 -13.20
N LEU A 146 5.67 -37.70 -12.24
CA LEU A 146 6.93 -37.38 -11.57
C LEU A 146 7.23 -38.28 -10.36
N GLY A 147 6.21 -38.98 -9.84
CA GLY A 147 6.34 -39.82 -8.64
C GLY A 147 6.53 -39.02 -7.35
N ILE A 148 5.92 -37.83 -7.25
CA ILE A 148 6.09 -36.93 -6.10
C ILE A 148 4.75 -36.61 -5.45
N ALA A 149 4.75 -36.50 -4.13
CA ALA A 149 3.68 -35.86 -3.37
C ALA A 149 4.26 -35.05 -2.22
N PHE A 150 3.66 -33.92 -1.88
CA PHE A 150 4.07 -33.10 -0.73
C PHE A 150 2.92 -32.20 -0.26
N GLU A 151 2.97 -31.82 1.02
CA GLU A 151 2.09 -30.82 1.60
C GLU A 151 2.76 -29.44 1.57
N TYR A 152 1.98 -28.39 1.36
CA TYR A 152 2.46 -27.01 1.39
C TYR A 152 1.41 -26.05 1.96
N PRO A 153 1.81 -24.88 2.48
CA PRO A 153 0.87 -23.89 3.02
C PRO A 153 -0.12 -23.39 1.97
N ALA A 154 -1.42 -23.34 2.32
CA ALA A 154 -2.49 -22.90 1.43
C ALA A 154 -2.35 -21.45 0.96
N ILE A 155 -1.62 -20.61 1.72
CA ILE A 155 -1.28 -19.22 1.35
C ILE A 155 -0.49 -19.12 0.03
N LEU A 156 0.10 -20.21 -0.45
CA LEU A 156 0.83 -20.25 -1.72
C LEU A 156 -0.12 -20.40 -2.93
N GLY A 157 -1.35 -20.84 -2.72
CA GLY A 157 -2.31 -21.14 -3.78
C GLY A 157 -1.99 -22.43 -4.54
N GLU A 158 -2.71 -22.70 -5.63
CA GLU A 158 -2.63 -23.98 -6.35
C GLU A 158 -1.29 -24.15 -7.09
N VAL A 159 -0.79 -25.39 -7.12
CA VAL A 159 0.39 -25.76 -7.90
C VAL A 159 0.03 -25.95 -9.37
N ASN A 160 0.64 -25.16 -10.23
CA ASN A 160 0.60 -25.30 -11.68
C ASN A 160 1.88 -25.97 -12.17
N LEU A 161 1.76 -27.21 -12.64
CA LEU A 161 2.86 -27.97 -13.23
C LEU A 161 2.82 -27.87 -14.76
N SER A 162 3.96 -27.52 -15.36
CA SER A 162 4.17 -27.55 -16.81
C SER A 162 5.29 -28.52 -17.14
N ILE A 163 5.06 -29.41 -18.10
CA ILE A 163 6.07 -30.33 -18.65
C ILE A 163 6.22 -30.00 -20.13
N SER A 164 7.45 -29.72 -20.56
CA SER A 164 7.82 -29.46 -21.96
C SER A 164 8.71 -30.58 -22.48
N ASP A 165 8.46 -31.02 -23.71
CA ASP A 165 9.27 -32.02 -24.44
C ASP A 165 9.71 -31.40 -25.77
N GLU A 166 11.01 -31.17 -25.91
CA GLU A 166 11.62 -30.66 -27.13
C GLU A 166 12.70 -31.64 -27.61
N GLY A 167 12.34 -32.49 -28.58
CA GLY A 167 13.30 -33.41 -29.21
C GLY A 167 13.86 -34.50 -28.29
N GLY A 168 13.11 -34.93 -27.26
CA GLY A 168 13.54 -35.91 -26.27
C GLY A 168 14.20 -35.29 -25.04
N GLU A 169 14.49 -33.99 -25.08
CA GLU A 169 14.87 -33.20 -23.91
C GLU A 169 13.59 -32.79 -23.17
N LYS A 170 13.40 -33.31 -21.95
CA LYS A 170 12.23 -32.98 -21.13
C LYS A 170 12.62 -32.04 -20.01
N LYS A 171 11.73 -31.10 -19.70
CA LYS A 171 11.82 -30.21 -18.55
C LYS A 171 10.47 -30.10 -17.89
N PHE A 172 10.44 -30.11 -16.56
CA PHE A 172 9.24 -29.74 -15.83
C PHE A 172 9.49 -28.53 -14.95
N THR A 173 8.45 -27.73 -14.74
CA THR A 173 8.48 -26.57 -13.86
C THR A 173 7.13 -26.44 -13.19
N GLY A 174 7.14 -26.42 -11.87
CA GLY A 174 6.00 -26.14 -11.02
C GLY A 174 6.07 -24.73 -10.43
N ARG A 175 4.93 -24.06 -10.37
CA ARG A 175 4.76 -22.73 -9.77
C ARG A 175 3.50 -22.69 -8.93
N PHE A 176 3.46 -21.82 -7.93
CA PHE A 176 2.29 -21.64 -7.07
C PHE A 176 1.50 -20.41 -7.54
N SER A 177 0.17 -20.51 -7.61
CA SER A 177 -0.68 -19.46 -8.21
C SER A 177 -0.54 -18.11 -7.51
N ASP A 178 -0.35 -18.13 -6.19
CA ASP A 178 -0.31 -16.92 -5.36
C ASP A 178 1.12 -16.58 -4.93
N ASN A 179 2.12 -17.38 -5.30
CA ASN A 179 3.53 -17.12 -5.06
C ASN A 179 4.42 -17.60 -6.22
N ASP A 180 4.72 -16.68 -7.15
CA ASP A 180 5.56 -16.94 -8.33
C ASP A 180 7.06 -17.07 -8.02
N LYS A 181 7.48 -16.73 -6.80
CA LYS A 181 8.86 -16.78 -6.32
C LYS A 181 9.25 -18.10 -5.66
N LEU A 182 8.29 -18.98 -5.40
CA LEU A 182 8.58 -20.36 -5.06
C LEU A 182 8.38 -21.20 -6.34
N ILE A 183 9.46 -21.80 -6.81
CA ILE A 183 9.46 -22.55 -8.06
C ILE A 183 10.08 -23.91 -7.79
N PHE A 184 9.56 -24.96 -8.42
CA PHE A 184 10.25 -26.24 -8.46
C PHE A 184 10.41 -26.74 -9.88
N GLY A 185 11.40 -27.58 -10.13
CA GLY A 185 11.70 -28.03 -11.48
C GLY A 185 12.75 -29.12 -11.53
N GLY A 186 12.97 -29.60 -12.75
CA GLY A 186 13.97 -30.60 -13.06
C GLY A 186 13.98 -30.89 -14.55
N VAL A 187 15.04 -31.53 -15.00
CA VAL A 187 15.27 -31.81 -16.43
C VAL A 187 15.65 -33.28 -16.64
N SER A 188 15.45 -33.77 -17.87
CA SER A 188 15.86 -35.13 -18.23
C SER A 188 17.36 -35.22 -18.41
N ALA A 189 17.90 -36.44 -18.32
CA ALA A 189 19.34 -36.71 -18.46
C ALA A 189 19.91 -36.30 -19.83
N ASP A 190 19.06 -36.10 -20.84
CA ASP A 190 19.44 -35.69 -22.20
C ASP A 190 19.31 -34.18 -22.43
N TYR A 191 18.68 -33.45 -21.51
CA TYR A 191 18.50 -32.00 -21.58
C TYR A 191 19.82 -31.27 -21.69
N GLY A 192 19.93 -30.30 -22.61
CA GLY A 192 21.09 -29.41 -22.71
C GLY A 192 22.39 -30.08 -23.19
N LYS A 193 22.38 -31.36 -23.60
CA LYS A 193 23.53 -31.97 -24.31
C LYS A 193 23.78 -31.29 -25.66
N SER A 194 22.77 -30.62 -26.20
CA SER A 194 22.77 -29.90 -27.46
C SER A 194 23.25 -28.44 -27.31
N GLY A 195 24.48 -28.23 -26.86
CA GLY A 195 25.30 -27.05 -27.22
C GLY A 195 24.81 -25.63 -26.85
N THR A 196 24.12 -25.42 -25.73
CA THR A 196 23.82 -24.05 -25.26
C THR A 196 24.98 -23.49 -24.40
N THR A 197 25.49 -22.31 -24.76
CA THR A 197 26.57 -21.59 -24.04
C THR A 197 26.07 -20.85 -22.79
N THR A 198 24.80 -21.03 -22.43
CA THR A 198 24.19 -20.35 -21.28
C THR A 198 24.29 -21.27 -20.06
N PRO A 199 24.78 -20.77 -18.90
CA PRO A 199 24.77 -21.56 -17.67
C PRO A 199 23.35 -22.08 -17.39
N ALA A 200 23.22 -23.38 -17.13
CA ALA A 200 21.95 -23.96 -16.71
C ALA A 200 21.45 -23.26 -15.45
N ALA A 201 20.16 -22.91 -15.42
CA ALA A 201 19.55 -22.32 -14.23
C ALA A 201 19.51 -23.37 -13.11
N PHE A 202 19.52 -22.94 -11.85
CA PHE A 202 19.47 -23.85 -10.69
C PHE A 202 18.31 -24.86 -10.76
N ILE A 203 17.15 -24.42 -11.25
CA ILE A 203 15.95 -25.23 -11.45
C ILE A 203 16.09 -26.33 -12.53
N ASP A 204 17.11 -26.22 -13.38
CA ASP A 204 17.40 -27.16 -14.47
C ASP A 204 18.40 -28.22 -14.00
N ALA A 205 18.14 -28.87 -12.88
CA ALA A 205 19.04 -29.88 -12.32
C ALA A 205 18.58 -31.31 -12.57
N LEU A 206 19.55 -32.21 -12.49
CA LEU A 206 19.42 -33.66 -12.54
C LEU A 206 19.39 -34.29 -11.13
N GLY A 207 19.33 -33.47 -10.08
CA GLY A 207 19.39 -33.90 -8.68
C GLY A 207 20.79 -33.75 -8.08
N PHE A 208 21.19 -34.69 -7.23
CA PHE A 208 22.50 -34.70 -6.57
C PHE A 208 23.15 -36.08 -6.55
N ALA A 209 24.48 -36.14 -6.45
CA ALA A 209 25.23 -37.37 -6.24
C ALA A 209 26.00 -37.31 -4.92
N LYS A 210 26.14 -38.46 -4.25
CA LYS A 210 26.98 -38.64 -3.07
C LYS A 210 28.15 -39.54 -3.43
N LYS A 211 29.36 -38.97 -3.52
CA LYS A 211 30.58 -39.70 -3.91
C LYS A 211 31.67 -39.45 -2.85
N LYS A 212 32.25 -40.52 -2.30
CA LYS A 212 33.33 -40.45 -1.29
C LYS A 212 33.01 -39.52 -0.09
N GLY A 213 31.76 -39.54 0.39
CA GLY A 213 31.32 -38.70 1.52
C GLY A 213 31.05 -37.23 1.19
N LYS A 214 31.19 -36.82 -0.09
CA LYS A 214 30.90 -35.47 -0.57
C LYS A 214 29.63 -35.45 -1.41
N TYR A 215 28.94 -34.31 -1.43
CA TYR A 215 27.76 -34.08 -2.25
C TYR A 215 28.12 -33.31 -3.52
N TYR A 216 27.42 -33.62 -4.60
CA TYR A 216 27.59 -32.98 -5.90
C TYR A 216 26.23 -32.59 -6.45
N TYR A 217 26.05 -31.31 -6.76
CA TYR A 217 24.92 -30.82 -7.54
C TYR A 217 25.11 -31.27 -9.00
N ARG A 218 24.12 -31.98 -9.56
CA ARG A 218 24.18 -32.48 -10.93
C ARG A 218 23.43 -31.54 -11.85
N SER A 219 24.15 -30.79 -12.67
CA SER A 219 23.57 -30.02 -13.77
C SER A 219 23.72 -30.77 -15.10
N PRO A 220 22.96 -30.40 -16.13
CA PRO A 220 23.17 -30.85 -17.50
C PRO A 220 24.60 -30.72 -18.01
N SER A 221 25.30 -29.67 -17.59
CA SER A 221 26.63 -29.33 -18.10
C SER A 221 27.77 -29.95 -17.29
N ALA A 222 27.64 -30.00 -15.97
CA ALA A 222 28.68 -30.49 -15.07
C ALA A 222 28.13 -30.86 -13.66
N ASP A 223 28.88 -31.73 -12.97
CA ASP A 223 28.70 -31.99 -11.54
C ASP A 223 29.54 -30.97 -10.74
N TYR A 224 28.93 -30.24 -9.80
CA TYR A 224 29.60 -29.28 -8.93
C TYR A 224 29.64 -29.81 -7.50
N GLU A 225 30.81 -29.82 -6.85
CA GLU A 225 30.90 -30.18 -5.43
C GLU A 225 30.16 -29.13 -4.59
N ILE A 226 29.29 -29.60 -3.70
CA ILE A 226 28.51 -28.76 -2.79
C ILE A 226 28.66 -29.23 -1.34
N GLN A 227 28.60 -28.26 -0.44
CA GLN A 227 28.44 -28.49 1.00
C GLN A 227 27.05 -28.00 1.41
N PRO A 228 26.05 -28.89 1.54
CA PRO A 228 24.69 -28.48 1.90
C PRO A 228 24.66 -27.71 3.22
N ALA A 229 23.85 -26.65 3.28
CA ALA A 229 23.60 -25.90 4.50
C ALA A 229 22.86 -26.76 5.53
N ASN A 230 21.94 -27.61 5.07
CA ASN A 230 21.26 -28.60 5.90
C ASN A 230 20.89 -29.85 5.08
N ILE A 231 20.72 -30.98 5.75
CA ILE A 231 20.32 -32.25 5.15
C ILE A 231 19.07 -32.74 5.88
N ILE A 232 17.96 -32.83 5.15
CA ILE A 232 16.70 -33.37 5.67
C ILE A 232 16.63 -34.85 5.27
N LYS A 233 16.36 -35.72 6.24
CA LYS A 233 16.10 -37.14 5.99
C LYS A 233 14.61 -37.34 5.76
N LEU A 234 14.26 -37.90 4.61
CA LEU A 234 12.89 -38.22 4.25
C LEU A 234 12.48 -39.57 4.85
N GLY A 235 11.20 -39.74 5.15
CA GLY A 235 10.67 -40.95 5.80
C GLY A 235 10.89 -42.24 5.00
N ASN A 236 11.06 -42.14 3.68
CA ASN A 236 11.33 -43.25 2.76
C ASN A 236 12.83 -43.59 2.62
N GLY A 237 13.70 -43.01 3.44
CA GLY A 237 15.15 -43.19 3.36
C GLY A 237 15.84 -42.30 2.31
N GLY A 238 15.10 -41.41 1.65
CA GLY A 238 15.65 -40.36 0.81
C GLY A 238 16.34 -39.24 1.62
N GLU A 239 17.13 -38.43 0.93
CA GLU A 239 17.75 -37.22 1.48
C GLU A 239 17.33 -36.02 0.63
N ALA A 240 17.01 -34.91 1.28
CA ALA A 240 16.87 -33.60 0.65
C ALA A 240 18.00 -32.69 1.12
N LEU A 241 18.67 -32.02 0.18
CA LEU A 241 19.79 -31.13 0.49
C LEU A 241 19.32 -29.69 0.40
N ILE A 242 19.33 -28.95 1.51
CA ILE A 242 19.13 -27.50 1.49
C ILE A 242 20.47 -26.86 1.10
N VAL A 243 20.41 -26.02 0.08
CA VAL A 243 21.57 -25.32 -0.46
C VAL A 243 21.31 -23.83 -0.54
N ASP A 244 22.36 -23.06 -0.33
CA ASP A 244 22.40 -21.61 -0.46
C ASP A 244 23.63 -21.22 -1.30
N LYS A 245 23.87 -19.92 -1.46
CA LYS A 245 25.06 -19.41 -2.16
C LYS A 245 26.39 -19.87 -1.55
N ASN A 246 26.42 -20.16 -0.24
CA ASN A 246 27.63 -20.57 0.48
C ASN A 246 27.88 -22.07 0.36
N SER A 247 26.88 -22.81 -0.10
CA SER A 247 26.98 -24.25 -0.33
C SER A 247 27.85 -24.59 -1.54
N PHE A 248 28.13 -23.61 -2.41
CA PHE A 248 29.03 -23.75 -3.55
C PHE A 248 30.40 -23.14 -3.21
N GLY A 249 31.47 -23.90 -3.44
CA GLY A 249 32.83 -23.49 -3.06
C GLY A 249 33.34 -22.24 -3.79
N ASP A 250 32.85 -22.00 -5.01
CA ASP A 250 33.21 -20.85 -5.84
C ASP A 250 31.98 -20.02 -6.23
N LYS A 251 32.08 -18.68 -6.16
CA LYS A 251 30.98 -17.75 -6.51
C LYS A 251 30.52 -17.86 -7.96
N GLU A 252 31.41 -18.28 -8.86
CA GLU A 252 31.08 -18.50 -10.28
C GLU A 252 30.29 -19.80 -10.51
N GLN A 253 30.28 -20.72 -9.55
CA GLN A 253 29.63 -22.04 -9.63
C GLN A 253 28.28 -22.10 -8.92
N ASN A 254 27.72 -20.96 -8.48
CA ASN A 254 26.48 -20.92 -7.68
C ASN A 254 25.21 -21.35 -8.45
N ALA A 255 25.35 -21.88 -9.67
CA ALA A 255 24.27 -22.34 -10.54
C ALA A 255 23.12 -21.31 -10.72
N GLY A 256 23.39 -20.03 -10.52
CA GLY A 256 22.37 -18.97 -10.58
C GLY A 256 21.42 -18.91 -9.37
N ILE A 257 21.75 -19.54 -8.23
CA ILE A 257 20.94 -19.49 -7.00
C ILE A 257 20.92 -18.10 -6.35
N GLY A 258 21.93 -17.25 -6.60
CA GLY A 258 21.95 -15.87 -6.11
C GLY A 258 21.95 -15.78 -4.58
N GLU A 259 20.97 -15.08 -4.01
CA GLU A 259 20.73 -14.96 -2.56
C GLU A 259 19.57 -15.86 -2.08
N ASP A 260 19.03 -16.69 -2.97
CA ASP A 260 17.86 -17.52 -2.74
C ASP A 260 18.25 -18.82 -2.03
N ILE A 261 17.25 -19.53 -1.52
CA ILE A 261 17.44 -20.84 -0.87
C ILE A 261 16.89 -21.93 -1.78
N GLY A 262 17.72 -22.93 -2.03
CA GLY A 262 17.40 -24.08 -2.85
C GLY A 262 17.22 -25.35 -2.03
N ALA A 263 16.49 -26.31 -2.57
CA ALA A 263 16.50 -27.69 -2.08
C ALA A 263 16.64 -28.67 -3.24
N LEU A 264 17.45 -29.71 -3.05
CA LEU A 264 17.74 -30.73 -4.05
C LEU A 264 17.23 -32.09 -3.59
N PHE A 265 16.58 -32.82 -4.50
CA PHE A 265 16.05 -34.16 -4.31
C PHE A 265 16.49 -35.06 -5.47
N ASN A 266 16.63 -36.36 -5.18
CA ASN A 266 16.75 -37.39 -6.19
C ASN A 266 15.41 -38.10 -6.36
N LEU A 267 14.93 -38.18 -7.60
CA LEU A 267 13.69 -38.87 -7.93
C LEU A 267 13.96 -40.31 -8.36
N ASN A 268 13.00 -41.19 -8.10
CA ASN A 268 12.99 -42.56 -8.63
C ASN A 268 12.20 -42.63 -9.95
N ASN A 269 12.50 -41.72 -10.88
CA ASN A 269 11.77 -41.59 -12.15
C ASN A 269 12.71 -41.83 -13.34
N LYS A 270 12.18 -42.45 -14.41
CA LYS A 270 12.97 -42.79 -15.60
C LYS A 270 13.33 -41.57 -16.43
N ASP A 271 12.43 -40.60 -16.49
CA ASP A 271 12.57 -39.42 -17.33
C ASP A 271 13.28 -38.29 -16.58
N PHE A 272 13.08 -38.18 -15.27
CA PHE A 272 13.66 -37.15 -14.42
C PHE A 272 14.42 -37.75 -13.24
N SER A 273 15.73 -37.52 -13.15
CA SER A 273 16.53 -38.07 -12.04
C SER A 273 16.52 -37.22 -10.77
N GLY A 274 16.03 -35.98 -10.86
CA GLY A 274 16.05 -35.06 -9.73
C GLY A 274 14.96 -34.01 -9.78
N LEU A 275 14.75 -33.40 -8.62
CA LEU A 275 13.81 -32.32 -8.38
C LEU A 275 14.51 -31.24 -7.56
N VAL A 276 14.25 -30.00 -7.91
CA VAL A 276 14.80 -28.82 -7.24
C VAL A 276 13.67 -27.91 -6.83
N PHE A 277 13.74 -27.35 -5.62
CA PHE A 277 12.96 -26.18 -5.23
C PHE A 277 13.88 -24.98 -5.14
N LEU A 278 13.38 -23.82 -5.54
CA LEU A 278 14.02 -22.52 -5.38
C LEU A 278 13.02 -21.58 -4.70
N ASN A 279 13.37 -21.12 -3.51
CA ASN A 279 12.60 -20.16 -2.73
C ASN A 279 13.27 -18.78 -2.77
N GLN A 280 12.66 -17.86 -3.50
CA GLN A 280 13.11 -16.47 -3.64
C GLN A 280 12.31 -15.51 -2.74
N ASP A 281 11.37 -16.02 -1.91
CA ASP A 281 10.54 -15.22 -0.99
C ASP A 281 10.50 -15.79 0.42
N LEU A 282 11.58 -15.56 1.17
CA LEU A 282 11.67 -15.89 2.59
C LEU A 282 10.70 -15.09 3.47
N GLY A 283 10.03 -14.07 2.93
CA GLY A 283 9.03 -13.28 3.64
C GLY A 283 7.67 -13.97 3.69
N ARG A 284 7.32 -14.73 2.65
CA ARG A 284 6.06 -15.50 2.59
C ARG A 284 6.22 -16.95 3.02
N LEU A 285 7.37 -17.56 2.75
CA LEU A 285 7.69 -18.90 3.20
C LEU A 285 9.04 -18.86 3.90
N SER A 286 9.00 -18.81 5.23
CA SER A 286 10.22 -18.77 6.04
C SER A 286 11.07 -20.01 5.83
N LEU A 287 12.35 -19.98 6.20
CA LEU A 287 13.22 -21.16 6.09
C LEU A 287 12.69 -22.36 6.91
N ILE A 288 12.03 -22.09 8.04
CA ILE A 288 11.44 -23.12 8.90
C ILE A 288 10.26 -23.78 8.18
N ASP A 289 9.35 -22.97 7.64
CA ASP A 289 8.16 -23.48 6.93
C ASP A 289 8.54 -24.17 5.62
N PHE A 290 9.57 -23.65 4.94
CA PHE A 290 10.15 -24.30 3.77
C PHE A 290 10.72 -25.67 4.15
N GLY A 291 11.53 -25.76 5.22
CA GLY A 291 12.03 -27.04 5.74
C GLY A 291 10.89 -28.02 6.07
N ALA A 292 9.86 -27.56 6.77
CA ALA A 292 8.69 -28.37 7.13
C ALA A 292 7.92 -28.85 5.89
N MET A 293 7.78 -28.02 4.85
CA MET A 293 7.21 -28.41 3.55
C MET A 293 8.04 -29.54 2.92
N LEU A 294 9.36 -29.39 2.87
CA LEU A 294 10.27 -30.39 2.28
C LEU A 294 10.27 -31.72 3.06
N GLU A 295 10.06 -31.70 4.37
CA GLU A 295 9.93 -32.90 5.20
C GLU A 295 8.71 -33.75 4.84
N THR A 296 7.66 -33.15 4.30
CA THR A 296 6.46 -33.86 3.83
C THR A 296 6.63 -34.50 2.44
N MET A 297 7.80 -34.34 1.81
CA MET A 297 8.05 -34.89 0.48
C MET A 297 8.04 -36.42 0.49
N GLU A 298 7.14 -36.98 -0.29
CA GLU A 298 7.07 -38.39 -0.63
C GLU A 298 7.54 -38.61 -2.07
N ILE A 299 8.53 -39.49 -2.24
CA ILE A 299 9.03 -39.93 -3.54
C ILE A 299 8.59 -41.38 -3.71
N LYS A 300 7.82 -41.65 -4.76
CA LYS A 300 7.15 -42.93 -5.07
C LYS A 300 7.91 -43.72 -6.13
#